data_AF-A0A923V3H3-F1
#
_entry.id   AF-A0A923V3H3-F1
#
_cell.length_a   1.000
_cell.length_b   1.000
_cell.length_c   1.000
_cell.angle_alpha   90.00
_cell.angle_beta   90.00
_cell.angle_gamma   90.00
#
_symmetry.space_group_name_H-M   'P 1'
#
loop_
_entity.id
_entity.type
_entity.pdbx_description
1 polymer ?
#
loop_
_entity_poly.entity_id
_entity_poly.type
_entity_poly.pdbx_seq_one_letter_code
_entity_poly.pdbx_strand_id
1 'polypeptide(L)'
;MKNNVGVILGILLTVFTTIFLSSCIKNNDFIKGDSKVKFYNTVHSGKAQDFYFGPDRYGSGVVYGANTPYVVVPGDSAIKYNVISKDTASPTAGPNASMDYSFNIGKNYSVFYTKSSATDSLLYIKQDDVTPDPDKAKVFIINLGYTLLSKVSVRDSLNTFTETNLGYKQTFGYIKLDPSTTRLYFKQVDSTRQDSVASKSLAKGKVYTILIDGSATGSMKTRLVTEN
;
A
#
# COMPACT_ATOMS: atom_id res chain seq x y z
N MET A 1 16.81 41.66 70.45
CA MET A 1 16.66 41.53 68.99
C MET A 1 16.50 40.05 68.69
N LYS A 2 15.30 39.60 68.29
CA LYS A 2 14.97 38.17 68.07
C LYS A 2 15.33 37.79 66.62
N ASN A 3 16.05 36.68 66.47
CA ASN A 3 16.60 36.18 65.20
C ASN A 3 15.48 35.70 64.25
N ASN A 4 15.18 36.49 63.21
CA ASN A 4 14.22 36.15 62.15
C ASN A 4 14.79 35.24 61.04
N VAL A 5 16.02 34.74 61.21
CA VAL A 5 16.73 33.95 60.18
C VAL A 5 16.13 32.55 60.01
N GLY A 6 15.61 31.94 61.09
CA GLY A 6 15.05 30.58 61.05
C GLY A 6 13.72 30.47 60.28
N VAL A 7 12.90 31.52 60.31
CA VAL A 7 11.58 31.53 59.63
C VAL A 7 11.75 31.68 58.12
N ILE A 8 12.72 32.48 57.67
CA ILE A 8 12.99 32.69 56.24
C ILE A 8 13.60 31.43 55.61
N LEU A 9 14.46 30.70 56.35
CA LEU A 9 15.06 29.45 55.86
C LEU A 9 14.02 28.30 55.75
N GLY A 10 13.03 28.26 56.66
CA GLY A 10 11.95 27.28 56.62
C GLY A 10 10.97 27.46 55.46
N ILE A 11 10.68 28.72 55.08
CA ILE A 11 9.81 29.05 53.95
C ILE A 11 10.52 28.75 52.61
N LEU A 12 11.83 29.00 52.52
CA LEU A 12 12.60 28.72 51.30
C LEU A 12 12.67 27.21 50.99
N LEU A 13 12.75 26.37 52.01
CA LEU A 13 12.83 24.92 51.86
C LEU A 13 11.50 24.28 51.41
N THR A 14 10.36 24.85 51.83
CA THR A 14 9.02 24.35 51.46
C THR A 14 8.57 24.79 50.06
N VAL A 15 9.01 25.96 49.58
CA VAL A 15 8.75 26.41 48.21
C VAL A 15 9.59 25.63 47.19
N PHE A 16 10.79 25.17 47.55
CA PHE A 16 11.64 24.39 46.65
C PHE A 16 11.08 22.97 46.42
N THR A 17 10.41 22.36 47.40
CA THR A 17 9.92 20.97 47.28
C THR A 17 8.69 20.82 46.39
N THR A 18 7.88 21.86 46.18
CA THR A 18 6.68 21.80 45.34
C THR A 18 6.96 21.99 43.85
N ILE A 19 8.11 22.57 43.47
CA ILE A 19 8.47 22.82 42.07
C ILE A 19 9.04 21.57 41.39
N PHE A 20 9.59 20.60 42.14
CA PHE A 20 10.17 19.37 41.58
C PHE A 20 9.16 18.25 41.31
N LEU A 21 7.89 18.36 41.72
CA LEU A 21 6.89 17.32 41.50
C LEU A 21 5.99 17.56 40.26
N SER A 22 6.24 18.64 39.50
CA SER A 22 5.41 18.99 38.33
C SER A 22 5.99 18.58 36.97
N SER A 23 7.19 18.00 36.88
CA SER A 23 7.76 17.56 35.59
C SER A 23 7.56 16.07 35.33
N CYS A 24 6.35 15.55 35.53
CA CYS A 24 5.90 14.40 34.75
C CYS A 24 5.62 14.90 33.33
N ILE A 25 6.65 15.06 32.51
CA ILE A 25 6.48 15.14 31.07
C ILE A 25 5.93 13.77 30.65
N LYS A 26 4.61 13.70 30.41
CA LYS A 26 4.05 12.63 29.60
C LYS A 26 4.59 12.83 28.19
N ASN A 27 5.79 12.29 27.93
CA ASN A 27 6.23 12.05 26.56
C ASN A 27 5.32 10.96 26.00
N ASN A 28 4.15 11.38 25.50
CA ASN A 28 3.38 10.63 24.52
C ASN A 28 4.02 10.75 23.12
N ASP A 29 5.31 11.04 23.06
CA ASP A 29 6.15 10.96 21.87
C ASP A 29 6.35 9.49 21.54
N PHE A 30 5.26 8.82 21.15
CA PHE A 30 5.38 7.69 20.25
C PHE A 30 6.14 8.22 19.04
N ILE A 31 7.35 7.72 18.83
CA ILE A 31 8.13 8.02 17.64
C ILE A 31 7.33 7.45 16.48
N LYS A 32 6.55 8.31 15.82
CA LYS A 32 5.99 8.03 14.50
C LYS A 32 7.20 7.91 13.58
N GLY A 33 7.54 6.68 13.22
CA GLY A 33 8.52 6.46 12.17
C GLY A 33 7.86 6.62 10.81
N ASP A 34 8.65 6.60 9.74
CA ASP A 34 8.11 6.71 8.39
C ASP A 34 7.73 5.34 7.84
N SER A 35 6.59 5.30 7.14
CA SER A 35 6.26 4.24 6.19
C SER A 35 6.15 4.85 4.80
N LYS A 36 6.16 4.02 3.76
CA LYS A 36 6.01 4.46 2.37
C LYS A 36 4.81 3.77 1.74
N VAL A 37 4.00 4.54 1.03
CA VAL A 37 2.78 4.03 0.39
C VAL A 37 2.75 4.42 -1.08
N LYS A 38 2.38 3.47 -1.92
CA LYS A 38 2.08 3.69 -3.34
C LYS A 38 0.59 3.47 -3.58
N PHE A 39 -0.05 4.41 -4.26
CA PHE A 39 -1.48 4.34 -4.56
C PHE A 39 -1.74 3.92 -5.99
N TYR A 40 -2.74 3.07 -6.17
CA TYR A 40 -3.14 2.52 -7.46
C TYR A 40 -4.62 2.72 -7.71
N ASN A 41 -4.99 3.07 -8.93
CA ASN A 41 -6.36 2.99 -9.40
C ASN A 41 -6.50 1.87 -10.44
N THR A 42 -7.23 0.82 -10.08
CA THR A 42 -7.49 -0.35 -10.94
C THR A 42 -8.91 -0.41 -11.48
N VAL A 43 -9.73 0.61 -11.20
CA VAL A 43 -11.13 0.64 -11.63
C VAL A 43 -11.23 1.14 -13.07
N HIS A 44 -11.44 0.20 -13.99
CA HIS A 44 -11.67 0.54 -15.39
C HIS A 44 -12.91 1.44 -15.55
N SER A 45 -12.80 2.46 -16.40
CA SER A 45 -13.79 3.55 -16.59
C SER A 45 -14.19 4.30 -15.31
N GLY A 46 -13.43 4.16 -14.21
CA GLY A 46 -13.59 4.95 -13.00
C GLY A 46 -12.98 6.35 -13.15
N LYS A 47 -13.45 7.27 -12.31
CA LYS A 47 -12.87 8.62 -12.21
C LYS A 47 -11.50 8.58 -11.53
N ALA A 48 -10.70 9.63 -11.74
CA ALA A 48 -9.47 9.85 -11.00
C ALA A 48 -9.76 9.92 -9.49
N GLN A 49 -8.87 9.31 -8.69
CA GLN A 49 -9.02 9.24 -7.24
C GLN A 49 -7.95 10.05 -6.52
N ASP A 50 -8.36 10.75 -5.47
CA ASP A 50 -7.50 11.26 -4.42
C ASP A 50 -7.54 10.29 -3.22
N PHE A 51 -6.41 10.12 -2.55
CA PHE A 51 -6.24 9.23 -1.40
C PHE A 51 -5.84 10.02 -0.15
N TYR A 52 -6.49 9.72 0.97
CA TYR A 52 -6.32 10.43 2.22
C TYR A 52 -6.16 9.48 3.39
N PHE A 53 -5.36 9.89 4.39
CA PHE A 53 -5.29 9.24 5.68
C PHE A 53 -5.88 10.21 6.70
N GLY A 54 -7.12 9.98 7.13
CA GLY A 54 -7.88 10.98 7.86
C GLY A 54 -8.08 12.25 7.01
N PRO A 55 -7.72 13.46 7.49
CA PRO A 55 -7.90 14.71 6.75
C PRO A 55 -6.82 14.96 5.68
N ASP A 56 -5.67 14.29 5.78
CA ASP A 56 -4.49 14.62 4.99
C ASP A 56 -4.46 13.84 3.66
N ARG A 57 -4.21 14.55 2.55
CA ARG A 57 -4.12 13.95 1.22
C ARG A 57 -2.70 13.50 0.91
N TYR A 58 -2.54 12.24 0.51
CA TYR A 58 -1.24 11.63 0.18
C TYR A 58 -1.13 11.19 -1.29
N GLY A 59 -2.25 10.95 -1.97
CA GLY A 59 -2.29 10.69 -3.41
C GLY A 59 -3.31 11.60 -4.07
N SER A 60 -3.01 12.15 -5.25
CA SER A 60 -3.94 13.02 -5.97
C SER A 60 -4.03 12.66 -7.44
N GLY A 61 -5.25 12.69 -7.98
CA GLY A 61 -5.51 12.54 -9.42
C GLY A 61 -5.11 11.19 -9.99
N VAL A 62 -5.14 10.11 -9.21
CA VAL A 62 -4.73 8.79 -9.66
C VAL A 62 -5.79 8.21 -10.60
N VAL A 63 -5.54 8.32 -11.90
CA VAL A 63 -6.40 7.80 -12.97
C VAL A 63 -6.27 6.29 -13.12
N TYR A 64 -7.27 5.64 -13.72
CA TYR A 64 -7.18 4.22 -14.09
C TYR A 64 -5.89 3.94 -14.86
N GLY A 65 -5.20 2.86 -14.50
CA GLY A 65 -3.94 2.49 -15.15
C GLY A 65 -2.71 3.08 -14.46
N ALA A 66 -2.85 4.22 -13.78
CA ALA A 66 -1.75 4.92 -13.12
C ALA A 66 -1.53 4.47 -11.68
N ASN A 67 -0.35 4.84 -11.17
CA ASN A 67 0.02 4.76 -9.78
C ASN A 67 0.87 5.98 -9.40
N THR A 68 0.96 6.28 -8.11
CA THR A 68 1.88 7.31 -7.60
C THR A 68 3.30 6.75 -7.48
N PRO A 69 4.32 7.60 -7.28
CA PRO A 69 5.52 7.18 -6.57
C PRO A 69 5.18 6.71 -5.14
N TYR A 70 6.13 6.06 -4.47
CA TYR A 70 6.03 5.87 -3.03
C TYR A 70 6.07 7.23 -2.33
N VAL A 71 5.01 7.56 -1.60
CA VAL A 71 4.95 8.75 -0.75
C VAL A 71 5.19 8.36 0.70
N VAL A 72 5.81 9.24 1.47
CA VAL A 72 6.04 9.03 2.90
C VAL A 72 4.75 9.29 3.66
N VAL A 73 4.40 8.37 4.55
CA VAL A 73 3.23 8.46 5.43
C VAL A 73 3.67 8.16 6.87
N PRO A 74 2.94 8.65 7.88
CA PRO A 74 3.18 8.26 9.26
C PRO A 74 3.03 6.74 9.45
N GLY A 75 4.09 6.10 9.95
CA GLY A 75 4.13 4.71 10.34
C GLY A 75 3.98 4.56 11.86
N ASP A 76 2.99 3.78 12.27
CA ASP A 76 2.75 3.39 13.65
C ASP A 76 1.90 2.11 13.67
N SER A 77 2.40 1.05 14.32
CA SER A 77 1.69 -0.23 14.42
C SER A 77 0.53 -0.22 15.42
N ALA A 78 0.49 0.77 16.32
CA ALA A 78 -0.56 0.95 17.33
C ALA A 78 -1.70 1.86 16.85
N ILE A 79 -1.46 2.70 15.84
CA ILE A 79 -2.49 3.62 15.30
C ILE A 79 -3.10 3.04 14.03
N LYS A 80 -4.42 3.03 13.96
CA LYS A 80 -5.16 2.76 12.72
C LYS A 80 -5.49 4.09 12.04
N TYR A 81 -5.03 4.23 10.81
CA TYR A 81 -5.39 5.34 9.94
C TYR A 81 -6.64 4.97 9.15
N ASN A 82 -7.60 5.88 9.10
CA ASN A 82 -8.73 5.75 8.19
C ASN A 82 -8.25 6.14 6.78
N VAL A 83 -7.90 5.14 5.98
CA VAL A 83 -7.48 5.32 4.59
C VAL A 83 -8.73 5.42 3.74
N ILE A 84 -8.85 6.49 2.95
CA ILE A 84 -10.01 6.72 2.10
C ILE A 84 -9.60 7.10 0.68
N SER A 85 -10.47 6.79 -0.28
CA SER A 85 -10.42 7.27 -1.66
C SER A 85 -11.64 8.13 -1.97
N LYS A 86 -11.43 9.19 -2.75
CA LYS A 86 -12.49 10.11 -3.20
C LYS A 86 -12.29 10.47 -4.66
N ASP A 87 -13.39 10.74 -5.36
CA ASP A 87 -13.34 11.33 -6.70
C ASP A 87 -12.61 12.69 -6.66
N THR A 88 -11.54 12.84 -7.45
CA THR A 88 -10.78 14.10 -7.53
C THR A 88 -11.67 15.30 -7.92
N ALA A 89 -12.67 15.07 -8.78
CA ALA A 89 -13.61 16.10 -9.23
C ALA A 89 -14.72 16.41 -8.22
N SER A 90 -14.84 15.66 -7.11
CA SER A 90 -15.89 15.83 -6.10
C SER A 90 -15.36 15.56 -4.69
N PRO A 91 -14.36 16.33 -4.21
CA PRO A 91 -13.66 16.04 -2.94
C PRO A 91 -14.53 16.22 -1.69
N THR A 92 -15.65 16.93 -1.82
CA THR A 92 -16.65 17.14 -0.76
C THR A 92 -17.66 15.99 -0.64
N ALA A 93 -17.71 15.09 -1.62
CA ALA A 93 -18.51 13.88 -1.52
C ALA A 93 -17.92 12.90 -0.48
N GLY A 94 -18.76 11.95 -0.03
CA GLY A 94 -18.31 10.86 0.82
C GLY A 94 -17.23 10.00 0.16
N PRO A 95 -16.53 9.14 0.93
CA PRO A 95 -15.50 8.27 0.38
C PRO A 95 -16.12 7.25 -0.59
N ASN A 96 -15.43 6.98 -1.70
CA ASN A 96 -15.77 5.89 -2.60
C ASN A 96 -15.40 4.53 -2.00
N ALA A 97 -14.32 4.51 -1.22
CA ALA A 97 -13.89 3.37 -0.42
C ALA A 97 -13.11 3.85 0.80
N SER A 98 -13.23 3.13 1.91
CA SER A 98 -12.53 3.40 3.16
C SER A 98 -12.08 2.11 3.84
N MET A 99 -10.95 2.15 4.53
CA MET A 99 -10.43 1.06 5.35
C MET A 99 -9.57 1.59 6.48
N ASP A 100 -9.75 1.06 7.68
CA ASP A 100 -8.84 1.31 8.79
C ASP A 100 -7.62 0.40 8.69
N TYR A 101 -6.42 0.96 8.68
CA TYR A 101 -5.17 0.21 8.53
C TYR A 101 -4.02 0.81 9.32
N SER A 102 -3.14 -0.04 9.85
CA SER A 102 -1.92 0.37 10.55
C SER A 102 -0.70 0.13 9.67
N PHE A 103 0.10 1.17 9.48
CA PHE A 103 1.31 1.10 8.67
C PHE A 103 2.52 0.93 9.57
N ASN A 104 3.28 -0.14 9.41
CA ASN A 104 4.46 -0.38 10.25
C ASN A 104 5.62 0.51 9.80
N ILE A 105 6.39 0.99 10.79
CA ILE A 105 7.59 1.79 10.58
C ILE A 105 8.59 1.04 9.69
N GLY A 106 9.17 1.76 8.72
CA GLY A 106 10.18 1.25 7.79
C GLY A 106 9.64 0.28 6.74
N LYS A 107 8.32 0.08 6.65
CA LYS A 107 7.69 -0.80 5.64
C LYS A 107 7.13 0.00 4.48
N ASN A 108 7.06 -0.66 3.33
CA ASN A 108 6.48 -0.14 2.09
C ASN A 108 5.13 -0.83 1.87
N TYR A 109 4.16 -0.12 1.31
CA TYR A 109 2.82 -0.64 1.07
C TYR A 109 2.26 -0.18 -0.26
N SER A 110 1.40 -1.01 -0.83
CA SER A 110 0.58 -0.69 -1.99
C SER A 110 -0.89 -0.64 -1.56
N VAL A 111 -1.56 0.47 -1.89
CA VAL A 111 -2.98 0.69 -1.67
C VAL A 111 -3.67 0.71 -3.03
N PHE A 112 -4.51 -0.28 -3.27
CA PHE A 112 -5.25 -0.44 -4.51
C PHE A 112 -6.70 -0.01 -4.33
N TYR A 113 -7.13 1.01 -5.05
CA TYR A 113 -8.55 1.29 -5.26
C TYR A 113 -9.07 0.38 -6.37
N THR A 114 -10.01 -0.50 -6.00
CA THR A 114 -10.62 -1.49 -6.90
C THR A 114 -12.13 -1.58 -6.65
N LYS A 115 -12.83 -2.32 -7.49
CA LYS A 115 -14.25 -2.64 -7.34
C LYS A 115 -14.44 -4.05 -6.84
N SER A 116 -15.47 -4.28 -6.01
CA SER A 116 -15.96 -5.61 -5.62
C SER A 116 -17.27 -5.98 -6.28
N SER A 117 -18.01 -5.00 -6.78
CA SER A 117 -19.24 -5.19 -7.55
C SER A 117 -19.38 -4.06 -8.57
N ALA A 118 -20.48 -4.02 -9.33
CA ALA A 118 -20.73 -2.94 -10.28
C ALA A 118 -20.80 -1.56 -9.58
N THR A 119 -21.34 -1.52 -8.36
CA THR A 119 -21.59 -0.30 -7.57
C THR A 119 -20.57 -0.10 -6.45
N ASP A 120 -20.00 -1.18 -5.91
CA ASP A 120 -19.18 -1.11 -4.70
C ASP A 120 -17.70 -1.10 -5.02
N SER A 121 -17.01 -0.17 -4.37
CA SER A 121 -15.56 -0.05 -4.41
C SER A 121 -14.95 -0.36 -3.04
N LEU A 122 -13.68 -0.77 -3.05
CA LEU A 122 -12.93 -1.04 -1.83
C LEU A 122 -11.46 -0.66 -1.99
N LEU A 123 -10.79 -0.54 -0.86
CA LEU A 123 -9.34 -0.48 -0.78
C LEU A 123 -8.79 -1.88 -0.48
N TYR A 124 -7.77 -2.30 -1.22
CA TYR A 124 -6.96 -3.46 -0.90
C TYR A 124 -5.56 -2.95 -0.53
N ILE A 125 -5.10 -3.25 0.68
CA ILE A 125 -3.80 -2.79 1.18
C ILE A 125 -2.89 -4.00 1.39
N LYS A 126 -1.69 -3.90 0.84
CA LYS A 126 -0.65 -4.93 0.91
C LYS A 126 0.66 -4.32 1.38
N GLN A 127 1.40 -5.04 2.21
CA GLN A 127 2.81 -4.73 2.47
C GLN A 127 3.69 -5.21 1.31
N ASP A 128 4.59 -4.34 0.86
CA ASP A 128 5.53 -4.60 -0.21
C ASP A 128 6.89 -5.06 0.33
N ASP A 129 7.49 -6.02 -0.37
CA ASP A 129 8.88 -6.40 -0.20
C ASP A 129 9.65 -5.90 -1.42
N VAL A 130 10.16 -4.68 -1.29
CA VAL A 130 10.95 -4.00 -2.32
C VAL A 130 12.44 -4.33 -2.28
N THR A 131 12.83 -5.34 -1.49
CA THR A 131 14.24 -5.77 -1.38
C THR A 131 14.73 -6.31 -2.73
N PRO A 132 15.74 -5.71 -3.36
CA PRO A 132 16.23 -6.17 -4.66
C PRO A 132 16.93 -7.52 -4.53
N ASP A 133 16.86 -8.33 -5.59
CA ASP A 133 17.73 -9.48 -5.80
C ASP A 133 18.71 -9.12 -6.93
N PRO A 134 20.02 -9.06 -6.68
CA PRO A 134 20.99 -8.56 -7.68
C PRO A 134 21.07 -9.43 -8.94
N ASP A 135 20.65 -10.70 -8.86
CA ASP A 135 20.79 -11.66 -9.96
C ASP A 135 19.49 -11.96 -10.68
N LYS A 136 18.35 -11.61 -10.08
CA LYS A 136 17.02 -11.96 -10.57
C LYS A 136 16.08 -10.77 -10.62
N ALA A 137 15.04 -10.88 -11.43
CA ALA A 137 13.86 -10.03 -11.29
C ALA A 137 12.93 -10.64 -10.24
N LYS A 138 12.41 -9.84 -9.32
CA LYS A 138 11.48 -10.31 -8.30
C LYS A 138 10.06 -9.87 -8.68
N VAL A 139 9.12 -10.79 -8.78
CA VAL A 139 7.77 -10.49 -9.28
C VAL A 139 6.71 -10.92 -8.27
N PHE A 140 5.85 -10.00 -7.89
CA PHE A 140 4.61 -10.26 -7.17
C PHE A 140 3.43 -10.15 -8.13
N ILE A 141 2.43 -11.00 -7.99
CA ILE A 141 1.27 -11.04 -8.90
C ILE A 141 -0.01 -10.94 -8.07
N ILE A 142 -0.96 -10.11 -8.50
CA ILE A 142 -2.27 -9.96 -7.86
C ILE A 142 -3.38 -9.85 -8.89
N ASN A 143 -4.47 -10.57 -8.65
CA ASN A 143 -5.69 -10.45 -9.44
C ASN A 143 -6.71 -9.56 -8.74
N LEU A 144 -6.98 -8.38 -9.31
CA LEU A 144 -8.00 -7.42 -8.88
C LEU A 144 -9.15 -7.27 -9.89
N GLY A 145 -9.24 -8.16 -10.88
CA GLY A 145 -10.30 -8.16 -11.89
C GLY A 145 -11.59 -8.80 -11.38
N TYR A 146 -12.43 -8.03 -10.66
CA TYR A 146 -13.71 -8.53 -10.14
C TYR A 146 -14.72 -8.90 -11.23
N THR A 147 -14.56 -8.37 -12.46
CA THR A 147 -15.41 -8.66 -13.62
C THR A 147 -14.96 -9.89 -14.41
N LEU A 148 -13.83 -10.50 -14.06
CA LEU A 148 -13.35 -11.70 -14.75
C LEU A 148 -14.28 -12.86 -14.44
N LEU A 149 -14.63 -13.62 -15.48
CA LEU A 149 -15.62 -14.69 -15.39
C LEU A 149 -15.02 -15.99 -14.83
N SER A 150 -13.70 -16.12 -14.90
CA SER A 150 -12.96 -17.24 -14.35
C SER A 150 -11.66 -16.81 -13.66
N LYS A 151 -11.04 -17.76 -12.97
CA LYS A 151 -9.71 -17.56 -12.40
C LYS A 151 -8.68 -17.32 -13.51
N VAL A 152 -7.60 -16.65 -13.16
CA VAL A 152 -6.48 -16.39 -14.07
C VAL A 152 -5.37 -17.40 -13.79
N SER A 153 -5.12 -18.27 -14.76
CA SER A 153 -3.95 -19.13 -14.82
C SER A 153 -2.70 -18.30 -15.04
N VAL A 154 -1.68 -18.58 -14.23
CA VAL A 154 -0.36 -17.97 -14.28
C VAL A 154 0.69 -19.07 -14.37
N ARG A 155 1.56 -18.97 -15.39
CA ARG A 155 2.69 -19.87 -15.60
C ARG A 155 3.86 -19.11 -16.23
N ASP A 156 5.07 -19.64 -16.11
CA ASP A 156 6.21 -19.15 -16.85
C ASP A 156 6.55 -20.02 -18.07
N SER A 157 7.40 -19.51 -18.94
CA SER A 157 7.86 -20.23 -20.14
C SER A 157 8.73 -21.44 -19.84
N LEU A 158 9.35 -21.49 -18.66
CA LEU A 158 10.28 -22.53 -18.27
C LEU A 158 9.68 -23.50 -17.24
N ASN A 159 8.41 -23.30 -16.84
CA ASN A 159 7.72 -24.07 -15.80
C ASN A 159 8.52 -24.16 -14.49
N THR A 160 9.17 -23.05 -14.11
CA THR A 160 9.97 -22.94 -12.87
C THR A 160 9.11 -22.94 -11.61
N PHE A 161 7.81 -22.67 -11.74
CA PHE A 161 6.84 -22.81 -10.65
C PHE A 161 5.56 -23.52 -11.13
N THR A 162 4.86 -24.14 -10.18
CA THR A 162 3.58 -24.79 -10.44
C THR A 162 2.54 -23.77 -10.89
N GLU A 163 1.91 -24.03 -12.04
CA GLU A 163 0.82 -23.21 -12.56
C GLU A 163 -0.21 -22.94 -11.46
N THR A 164 -0.56 -21.66 -11.30
CA THR A 164 -1.45 -21.21 -10.23
C THR A 164 -2.64 -20.48 -10.82
N ASN A 165 -3.83 -20.78 -10.31
CA ASN A 165 -5.08 -20.16 -10.72
C ASN A 165 -5.53 -19.12 -9.69
N LEU A 166 -5.39 -17.83 -10.04
CA LEU A 166 -5.72 -16.70 -9.18
C LEU A 166 -7.16 -16.24 -9.41
N GLY A 167 -8.02 -16.43 -8.42
CA GLY A 167 -9.32 -15.76 -8.31
C GLY A 167 -9.18 -14.29 -7.89
N TYR A 168 -10.31 -13.58 -7.82
CA TYR A 168 -10.33 -12.18 -7.39
C TYR A 168 -9.75 -12.01 -5.97
N LYS A 169 -8.89 -10.99 -5.82
CA LYS A 169 -8.04 -10.66 -4.66
C LYS A 169 -6.99 -11.71 -4.29
N GLN A 170 -6.85 -12.79 -5.05
CA GLN A 170 -5.79 -13.77 -4.82
C GLN A 170 -4.46 -13.25 -5.38
N THR A 171 -3.39 -13.67 -4.72
CA THR A 171 -2.02 -13.22 -4.98
C THR A 171 -1.10 -14.40 -5.18
N PHE A 172 -0.02 -14.21 -5.93
CA PHE A 172 1.10 -15.12 -6.02
C PHE A 172 2.40 -14.35 -5.72
N GLY A 173 3.16 -14.87 -4.76
CA GLY A 173 4.21 -14.13 -4.07
C GLY A 173 5.49 -13.95 -4.87
N TYR A 174 6.44 -13.20 -4.31
CA TYR A 174 7.71 -12.73 -4.90
C TYR A 174 8.58 -13.83 -5.53
N ILE A 175 8.21 -14.29 -6.72
CA ILE A 175 8.96 -15.26 -7.51
C ILE A 175 10.20 -14.60 -8.10
N LYS A 176 11.30 -15.34 -8.12
CA LYS A 176 12.57 -14.91 -8.69
C LYS A 176 12.68 -15.45 -10.10
N LEU A 177 12.75 -14.55 -11.08
CA LEU A 177 12.79 -14.88 -12.50
C LEU A 177 14.13 -14.50 -13.10
N ASP A 178 14.57 -15.25 -14.09
CA ASP A 178 15.67 -14.81 -14.93
C ASP A 178 15.15 -13.84 -15.99
N PRO A 179 15.50 -12.54 -15.91
CA PRO A 179 14.95 -11.55 -16.82
C PRO A 179 15.43 -11.73 -18.27
N SER A 180 16.47 -12.53 -18.52
CA SER A 180 16.97 -12.76 -19.88
C SER A 180 16.14 -13.81 -20.65
N THR A 181 15.58 -14.80 -19.94
CA THR A 181 14.96 -15.98 -20.56
C THR A 181 13.50 -16.18 -20.19
N THR A 182 13.06 -15.71 -19.02
CA THR A 182 11.75 -16.10 -18.50
C THR A 182 10.65 -15.14 -18.97
N ARG A 183 9.63 -15.70 -19.62
CA ARG A 183 8.37 -15.02 -19.93
C ARG A 183 7.28 -15.50 -18.99
N LEU A 184 6.35 -14.64 -18.63
CA LEU A 184 5.13 -15.02 -17.89
C LEU A 184 3.93 -15.01 -18.83
N TYR A 185 3.05 -15.98 -18.66
CA TYR A 185 1.81 -16.11 -19.40
C TYR A 185 0.61 -16.04 -18.44
N PHE A 186 -0.42 -15.34 -18.89
CA PHE A 186 -1.66 -15.13 -18.16
C PHE A 186 -2.83 -15.52 -19.04
N LYS A 187 -3.77 -16.30 -18.51
CA LYS A 187 -4.99 -16.69 -19.24
C LYS A 187 -6.15 -16.83 -18.27
N GLN A 188 -7.32 -16.32 -18.62
CA GLN A 188 -8.55 -16.79 -17.96
C GLN A 188 -8.72 -18.28 -18.29
N VAL A 189 -9.00 -19.13 -17.30
CA VAL A 189 -8.99 -20.60 -17.45
C VAL A 189 -9.89 -21.07 -18.60
N ASP A 190 -11.04 -20.43 -18.76
CA ASP A 190 -12.06 -20.68 -19.78
C ASP A 190 -11.85 -19.91 -21.10
N SER A 191 -10.80 -19.09 -21.21
CA SER A 191 -10.52 -18.29 -22.40
C SER A 191 -9.46 -18.91 -23.30
N THR A 192 -9.50 -18.60 -24.59
CA THR A 192 -8.40 -18.88 -25.53
C THR A 192 -7.43 -17.71 -25.64
N ARG A 193 -7.79 -16.53 -25.12
CA ARG A 193 -6.94 -15.33 -25.15
C ARG A 193 -5.89 -15.39 -24.06
N GLN A 194 -4.63 -15.28 -24.45
CA GLN A 194 -3.49 -15.27 -23.55
C GLN A 194 -2.80 -13.91 -23.60
N ASP A 195 -2.44 -13.38 -22.44
CA ASP A 195 -1.57 -12.22 -22.29
C ASP A 195 -0.18 -12.67 -21.81
N SER A 196 0.84 -11.84 -21.97
CA SER A 196 2.19 -12.18 -21.53
C SER A 196 3.03 -10.98 -21.11
N VAL A 197 3.85 -11.19 -20.08
CA VAL A 197 4.98 -10.30 -19.76
C VAL A 197 6.24 -10.90 -20.37
N ALA A 198 6.83 -10.17 -21.31
CA ALA A 198 8.05 -10.59 -21.99
C ALA A 198 9.28 -10.47 -21.06
N SER A 199 10.27 -11.34 -21.25
CA SER A 199 11.52 -11.33 -20.49
C SER A 199 12.22 -9.96 -20.55
N LYS A 200 12.26 -9.35 -21.75
CA LYS A 200 12.83 -8.00 -21.98
C LYS A 200 12.18 -6.86 -21.18
N SER A 201 11.00 -7.08 -20.58
CA SER A 201 10.34 -6.11 -19.72
C SER A 201 10.78 -6.20 -18.25
N LEU A 202 11.61 -7.20 -17.92
CA LEU A 202 12.15 -7.44 -16.60
C LEU A 202 13.66 -7.12 -16.58
N ALA A 203 14.18 -6.83 -15.39
CA ALA A 203 15.59 -6.53 -15.19
C ALA A 203 16.06 -7.08 -13.84
N LYS A 204 17.35 -7.44 -13.75
CA LYS A 204 17.98 -7.87 -12.51
C LYS A 204 17.98 -6.72 -11.50
N GLY A 205 17.87 -7.01 -10.21
CA GLY A 205 17.82 -6.00 -9.16
C GLY A 205 16.47 -5.27 -9.04
N LYS A 206 15.50 -5.59 -9.90
CA LYS A 206 14.19 -4.93 -9.92
C LYS A 206 13.09 -5.80 -9.33
N VAL A 207 12.22 -5.15 -8.58
CA VAL A 207 11.01 -5.72 -8.00
C VAL A 207 9.82 -5.17 -8.76
N TYR A 208 8.90 -6.06 -9.12
CA TYR A 208 7.71 -5.73 -9.89
C TYR A 208 6.45 -6.24 -9.22
N THR A 209 5.36 -5.50 -9.39
CA THR A 209 4.01 -6.01 -9.22
C THR A 209 3.36 -6.17 -10.60
N ILE A 210 2.82 -7.35 -10.87
CA ILE A 210 1.94 -7.61 -11.99
C ILE A 210 0.50 -7.53 -11.48
N LEU A 211 -0.21 -6.52 -11.96
CA LEU A 211 -1.62 -6.30 -11.70
C LEU A 211 -2.43 -6.95 -12.81
N ILE A 212 -3.32 -7.85 -12.44
CA ILE A 212 -4.34 -8.39 -13.34
C ILE A 212 -5.66 -7.69 -13.00
N ASP A 213 -6.26 -7.03 -13.99
CA ASP A 213 -7.59 -6.42 -13.87
C ASP A 213 -8.54 -6.89 -14.98
N GLY A 214 -9.80 -6.48 -14.88
CA GLY A 214 -10.86 -6.84 -15.80
C GLY A 214 -11.53 -5.60 -16.39
N SER A 215 -11.82 -5.65 -17.68
CA SER A 215 -12.68 -4.67 -18.35
C SER A 215 -14.15 -4.86 -17.95
N ALA A 216 -15.01 -3.91 -18.34
CA ALA A 216 -16.45 -4.01 -18.11
C ALA A 216 -17.09 -5.24 -18.78
N THR A 217 -16.47 -5.78 -19.83
CA THR A 217 -16.94 -6.98 -20.55
C THR A 217 -16.27 -8.27 -20.08
N GLY A 218 -15.52 -8.24 -18.97
CA GLY A 218 -14.83 -9.42 -18.43
C GLY A 218 -13.55 -9.81 -19.19
N SER A 219 -13.08 -8.99 -20.14
CA SER A 219 -11.76 -9.20 -20.76
C SER A 219 -10.65 -8.86 -19.77
N MET A 220 -9.67 -9.76 -19.64
CA MET A 220 -8.49 -9.61 -18.79
C MET A 220 -7.51 -8.57 -19.36
N LYS A 221 -6.89 -7.80 -18.47
CA LYS A 221 -5.75 -6.94 -18.77
C LYS A 221 -4.66 -7.15 -17.75
N THR A 222 -3.41 -7.16 -18.19
CA THR A 222 -2.25 -7.21 -17.29
C THR A 222 -1.45 -5.91 -17.35
N ARG A 223 -0.90 -5.51 -16.20
CA ARG A 223 -0.03 -4.33 -16.07
C ARG A 223 1.19 -4.69 -15.22
N LEU A 224 2.37 -4.42 -15.75
CA LEU A 224 3.63 -4.53 -15.03
C LEU A 224 3.98 -3.17 -14.41
N VAL A 225 4.20 -3.14 -13.10
CA VAL A 225 4.59 -1.92 -12.37
C VAL A 225 5.89 -2.19 -11.64
N THR A 226 6.83 -1.26 -11.73
CA THR A 226 8.12 -1.34 -11.04
C THR A 226 8.00 -0.75 -9.63
N GLU A 227 8.56 -1.44 -8.63
CA GLU A 227 8.49 -1.04 -7.23
C GLU A 227 9.77 -0.37 -6.70
N ASN A 228 10.91 -0.50 -7.40
CA ASN A 228 12.19 0.08 -7.00
C ASN A 228 13.09 0.48 -8.19
#